data_AF-A0A2V7QTD4-F1
#
_entry.id   AF-A0A2V7QTD4-F1
#
_cell.length_a   1.000
_cell.length_b   1.000
_cell.length_c   1.000
_cell.angle_alpha   90.00
_cell.angle_beta   90.00
_cell.angle_gamma   90.00
#
_symmetry.space_group_name_H-M   'P 1'
#
loop_
_entity.id
_entity.type
_entity.pdbx_description
1 polymer ?
#
loop_
_entity_poly.entity_id
_entity_poly.type
_entity_poly.pdbx_seq_one_letter_code
_entity_poly.pdbx_strand_id
1 'polypeptide(L)'
;MQDEVEQGAPDSTPDSPSPAPNRKLRKFRWARWTTIERDLRREKGPLLAGVDEVGRGPIAGPVVACAVIMPADTRAIAGVDDSKRLTHDQRVRLASKIRERAVAFALGAASVREIDRINIYQASVLAMQRA
;
A
#
# COMPACT_ATOMS: atom_id res chain seq x y z
N MET A 1 -9.79 -67.89 15.63
CA MET A 1 -8.87 -68.40 14.59
C MET A 1 -8.09 -67.20 14.10
N GLN A 2 -6.96 -66.96 14.77
CA GLN A 2 -5.87 -66.14 14.25
C GLN A 2 -5.16 -66.97 13.17
N ASP A 3 -4.46 -66.30 12.25
CA ASP A 3 -3.06 -66.59 11.84
C ASP A 3 -2.73 -65.67 10.64
N GLU A 4 -1.89 -64.65 10.87
CA GLU A 4 -0.50 -64.50 10.35
C GLU A 4 -0.47 -63.90 8.93
N VAL A 5 -0.15 -62.61 8.72
CA VAL A 5 1.17 -61.94 8.75
C VAL A 5 2.18 -62.58 7.79
N GLU A 6 2.42 -61.93 6.65
CA GLU A 6 3.74 -61.94 6.03
C GLU A 6 4.07 -60.57 5.43
N GLN A 7 5.30 -60.16 5.70
CA GLN A 7 5.87 -58.82 5.56
C GLN A 7 6.46 -58.62 4.16
N GLY A 8 6.30 -57.42 3.60
CA GLY A 8 7.09 -56.92 2.48
C GLY A 8 7.69 -55.57 2.84
N ALA A 9 9.01 -55.54 3.02
CA ALA A 9 9.82 -54.39 3.44
C ALA A 9 9.84 -53.24 2.40
N PRO A 10 10.27 -52.03 2.78
CA PRO A 10 10.08 -50.80 2.00
C PRO A 10 11.21 -50.62 0.98
N ASP A 11 10.88 -50.49 -0.31
CA ASP A 11 11.88 -50.07 -1.30
C ASP A 11 11.95 -48.54 -1.35
N SER A 12 13.11 -48.08 -0.92
CA SER A 12 13.55 -46.71 -0.84
C SER A 12 14.26 -46.30 -2.13
N THR A 13 13.65 -45.40 -2.91
CA THR A 13 14.43 -44.38 -3.63
C THR A 13 13.66 -43.06 -3.61
N PRO A 14 14.26 -41.97 -3.11
CA PRO A 14 13.67 -40.65 -3.19
C PRO A 14 13.83 -40.16 -4.63
N ASP A 15 12.72 -40.06 -5.35
CA ASP A 15 12.73 -39.50 -6.69
C ASP A 15 13.07 -38.00 -6.57
N SER A 16 14.35 -37.73 -6.87
CA SER A 16 15.02 -36.50 -7.31
C SER A 16 14.34 -35.15 -6.99
N PRO A 17 15.09 -34.16 -6.45
CA PRO A 17 14.53 -32.85 -6.16
C PRO A 17 13.95 -32.23 -7.43
N SER A 18 12.64 -31.94 -7.38
CA SER A 18 11.96 -31.10 -8.36
C SER A 18 12.83 -29.88 -8.67
N PRO A 19 13.08 -29.53 -9.95
CA PRO A 19 14.03 -28.50 -10.30
C PRO A 19 13.69 -27.21 -9.56
N ALA A 20 14.67 -26.70 -8.81
CA ALA A 20 14.54 -25.47 -8.04
C ALA A 20 13.87 -24.39 -8.92
N PRO A 21 12.83 -23.70 -8.43
CA PRO A 21 12.10 -22.76 -9.25
C PRO A 21 13.07 -21.71 -9.78
N ASN A 22 13.08 -21.59 -11.10
CA ASN A 22 13.92 -20.72 -11.89
C ASN A 22 14.06 -19.32 -11.23
N ARG A 23 15.29 -18.99 -10.81
CA ARG A 23 15.67 -17.77 -10.04
C ARG A 23 15.33 -16.44 -10.76
N LYS A 24 14.78 -16.48 -11.98
CA LYS A 24 14.48 -15.32 -12.83
C LYS A 24 13.00 -14.92 -12.91
N LEU A 25 12.14 -15.38 -11.99
CA LEU A 25 10.78 -14.82 -11.80
C LEU A 25 10.59 -14.23 -10.38
N ARG A 26 11.30 -13.15 -10.05
CA ARG A 26 10.83 -12.21 -8.99
C ARG A 26 9.71 -11.32 -9.54
N LYS A 27 8.74 -11.87 -10.26
CA LYS A 27 7.67 -11.10 -10.91
C LYS A 27 6.56 -10.84 -9.88
N PHE A 28 6.52 -9.59 -9.40
CA PHE A 28 5.46 -8.99 -8.59
C PHE A 28 5.08 -9.76 -7.32
N ARG A 29 5.97 -9.70 -6.30
CA ARG A 29 5.52 -9.92 -4.92
C ARG A 29 4.52 -8.81 -4.59
N TRP A 30 3.24 -9.15 -4.40
CA TRP A 30 2.26 -8.20 -3.88
C TRP A 30 2.81 -7.55 -2.61
N ALA A 31 2.81 -6.23 -2.54
CA ALA A 31 3.35 -5.50 -1.40
C ALA A 31 2.50 -5.78 -0.15
N ARG A 32 3.15 -6.07 0.97
CA ARG A 32 2.47 -6.15 2.27
C ARG A 32 2.42 -4.75 2.86
N TRP A 33 1.40 -4.48 3.69
CA TRP A 33 1.42 -3.31 4.56
C TRP A 33 2.73 -3.25 5.35
N THR A 34 3.23 -2.03 5.56
CA THR A 34 4.45 -1.79 6.32
C THR A 34 4.31 -2.32 7.75
N THR A 35 5.41 -2.50 8.48
CA THR A 35 5.34 -2.90 9.89
C THR A 35 4.55 -1.88 10.72
N ILE A 36 4.77 -0.59 10.47
CA ILE A 36 4.05 0.51 11.13
C ILE A 36 2.53 0.39 10.93
N GLU A 37 2.07 0.24 9.68
CA GLU A 37 0.63 0.10 9.41
C GLU A 37 0.03 -1.18 10.01
N ARG A 38 0.79 -2.27 10.04
CA ARG A 38 0.32 -3.53 10.65
C ARG A 38 0.15 -3.39 12.15
N ASP A 39 1.10 -2.76 12.82
CA ASP A 39 1.09 -2.60 14.27
C ASP A 39 -0.02 -1.61 14.67
N LEU A 40 -0.15 -0.49 13.95
CA LEU A 40 -1.25 0.46 14.13
C LEU A 40 -2.63 -0.17 13.90
N ARG A 41 -2.79 -1.05 12.89
CA ARG A 41 -4.07 -1.74 12.68
C ARG A 41 -4.43 -2.69 13.82
N ARG A 42 -3.43 -3.32 14.45
CA ARG A 42 -3.63 -4.18 15.63
C ARG A 42 -4.01 -3.37 16.86
N GLU A 43 -3.39 -2.21 17.05
CA GLU A 43 -3.58 -1.39 18.26
C GLU A 43 -4.81 -0.47 18.17
N LYS A 44 -4.98 0.23 17.04
CA LYS A 44 -5.97 1.30 16.85
C LYS A 44 -7.19 0.88 16.04
N GLY A 45 -7.13 -0.29 15.38
CA GLY A 45 -8.21 -0.83 14.57
C GLY A 45 -7.98 -0.73 13.06
N PRO A 46 -8.88 -1.28 12.24
CA PRO A 46 -8.63 -1.55 10.83
C PRO A 46 -8.64 -0.30 9.95
N LEU A 47 -9.20 0.82 10.40
CA LEU A 47 -9.32 2.04 9.60
C LEU A 47 -8.12 2.96 9.88
N LEU A 48 -7.13 2.91 8.99
CA LEU A 48 -5.99 3.84 8.99
C LEU A 48 -6.08 4.73 7.76
N ALA A 49 -6.01 6.05 7.98
CA ALA A 49 -5.88 7.03 6.93
C ALA A 49 -4.40 7.39 6.72
N GLY A 50 -3.91 7.26 5.49
CA GLY A 50 -2.66 7.89 5.05
C GLY A 50 -2.96 9.27 4.49
N VAL A 51 -2.16 10.27 4.86
CA VAL A 51 -2.36 11.67 4.45
C VAL A 51 -1.06 12.25 3.91
N ASP A 52 -1.12 12.99 2.80
CA ASP A 52 0.02 13.69 2.20
C ASP A 52 -0.45 14.94 1.43
N GLU A 53 0.45 15.91 1.25
CA GLU A 53 0.18 17.18 0.59
C GLU A 53 1.06 17.46 -0.64
N VAL A 54 0.53 18.29 -1.54
CA VAL A 54 1.24 18.85 -2.70
C VAL A 54 0.98 20.35 -2.80
N GLY A 55 1.90 21.09 -3.43
CA GLY A 55 1.73 22.52 -3.67
C GLY A 55 2.35 23.45 -2.63
N ARG A 56 3.31 22.98 -1.81
CA ARG A 56 3.99 23.83 -0.82
C ARG A 56 5.12 24.71 -1.37
N GLY A 57 5.76 24.28 -2.44
CA GLY A 57 6.90 24.96 -3.07
C GLY A 57 6.58 25.89 -4.24
N PRO A 58 5.51 25.68 -5.04
CA PRO A 58 5.16 26.59 -6.12
C PRO A 58 4.88 28.01 -5.65
N ILE A 59 5.16 29.00 -6.51
CA ILE A 59 4.88 30.42 -6.26
C ILE A 59 3.40 30.80 -6.45
N ALA A 60 2.59 29.89 -6.98
CA ALA A 60 1.18 30.11 -7.26
C ALA A 60 0.38 28.81 -7.09
N GLY A 61 -0.89 28.96 -6.75
CA GLY A 61 -1.82 27.85 -6.55
C GLY A 61 -2.01 27.48 -5.07
N PRO A 62 -3.05 26.68 -4.78
CA PRO A 62 -3.32 26.22 -3.42
C PRO A 62 -2.33 25.13 -2.99
N VAL A 63 -2.28 24.88 -1.69
CA VAL A 63 -1.82 23.59 -1.16
C VAL A 63 -3.02 22.64 -1.12
N VAL A 64 -2.82 21.41 -1.59
CA VAL A 64 -3.86 20.37 -1.64
C VAL A 64 -3.35 19.14 -0.91
N ALA A 65 -4.18 18.56 -0.04
CA ALA A 65 -3.92 17.32 0.66
C ALA A 65 -4.94 16.24 0.27
N CYS A 66 -4.54 14.98 0.42
CA CYS A 66 -5.40 13.83 0.20
C CYS A 66 -5.30 12.90 1.40
N ALA A 67 -6.45 12.45 1.91
CA ALA A 67 -6.54 11.39 2.90
C ALA A 67 -7.11 10.12 2.24
N VAL A 68 -6.48 8.97 2.47
CA VAL A 68 -6.90 7.69 1.86
C VAL A 68 -6.95 6.59 2.91
N ILE A 69 -8.07 5.88 2.99
CA ILE A 69 -8.25 4.69 3.81
C ILE A 69 -8.28 3.45 2.92
N MET A 70 -7.33 2.55 3.13
CA MET A 70 -7.24 1.28 2.39
C MET A 70 -7.76 0.09 3.21
N PRO A 71 -8.40 -0.91 2.56
CA PRO A 71 -8.93 -2.09 3.26
C PRO A 71 -7.84 -2.88 3.99
N ALA A 72 -8.09 -3.25 5.25
CA ALA A 72 -7.10 -3.89 6.12
C ALA A 72 -6.72 -5.32 5.71
N ASP A 73 -7.67 -6.04 5.12
CA ASP A 73 -7.59 -7.44 4.72
C ASP A 73 -7.03 -7.64 3.30
N THR A 74 -6.69 -6.54 2.62
CA THR A 74 -6.11 -6.58 1.27
C THR A 74 -4.60 -6.38 1.30
N ARG A 75 -3.92 -6.73 0.20
CA ARG A 75 -2.51 -6.39 0.01
C ARG A 75 -2.38 -4.98 -0.56
N ALA A 76 -1.28 -4.31 -0.21
CA ALA A 76 -0.95 -3.01 -0.75
C ALA A 76 -0.82 -3.06 -2.29
N ILE A 77 -1.23 -1.97 -2.94
CA ILE A 77 -1.22 -1.88 -4.40
C ILE A 77 0.23 -1.87 -4.88
N ALA A 78 0.60 -2.89 -5.65
CA ALA A 78 1.96 -3.00 -6.17
C ALA A 78 2.30 -1.82 -7.09
N GLY A 79 3.48 -1.25 -6.90
CA GLY A 79 3.96 -0.11 -7.69
C GLY A 79 3.56 1.27 -7.14
N VAL A 80 2.75 1.33 -6.07
CA VAL A 80 2.67 2.56 -5.27
C VAL A 80 4.00 2.73 -4.55
N ASP A 81 4.70 3.82 -4.88
CA ASP A 81 6.00 4.24 -4.35
C ASP A 81 6.03 5.78 -4.40
N ASP A 82 7.12 6.43 -3.98
CA ASP A 82 7.27 7.89 -4.06
C ASP A 82 6.92 8.38 -5.47
N SER A 83 5.96 9.32 -5.54
CA SER A 83 5.40 9.86 -6.78
C SER A 83 6.45 10.46 -7.71
N LYS A 84 7.60 10.88 -7.16
CA LYS A 84 8.76 11.41 -7.90
C LYS A 84 9.52 10.35 -8.68
N ARG A 85 9.33 9.07 -8.34
CA ARG A 85 9.94 7.92 -9.04
C ARG A 85 9.05 7.34 -10.14
N LEU A 86 7.81 7.84 -10.23
CA LEU A 86 6.80 7.36 -11.16
C LEU A 86 6.67 8.32 -12.35
N THR A 87 6.42 7.77 -13.54
CA THR A 87 6.03 8.58 -14.70
C THR A 87 4.61 9.13 -14.53
N HIS A 88 4.26 10.15 -15.31
CA HIS A 88 2.89 10.70 -15.31
C HIS A 88 1.83 9.61 -15.53
N ASP A 89 2.00 8.79 -16.57
CA ASP A 89 1.06 7.71 -16.89
C ASP A 89 0.98 6.65 -15.80
N GLN A 90 2.09 6.36 -15.11
CA GLN A 90 2.08 5.45 -13.96
C GLN A 90 1.24 6.04 -12.82
N ARG A 91 1.41 7.34 -12.51
CA ARG A 91 0.62 8.03 -11.48
C ARG A 91 -0.87 8.03 -11.81
N VAL A 92 -1.26 8.35 -13.03
CA VAL A 92 -2.67 8.36 -13.46
C VAL A 92 -3.30 6.98 -13.29
N ARG A 93 -2.61 5.93 -13.76
CA ARG A 93 -3.07 4.54 -13.61
C ARG A 93 -3.17 4.11 -12.15
N LEU A 94 -2.18 4.45 -11.33
CA LEU A 94 -2.17 4.11 -9.90
C LEU A 94 -3.26 4.87 -9.14
N ALA A 95 -3.48 6.15 -9.46
CA ALA A 95 -4.54 6.95 -8.85
C ALA A 95 -5.94 6.39 -9.14
N SER A 96 -6.20 5.85 -10.34
CA SER A 96 -7.45 5.12 -10.62
C SER A 96 -7.58 3.89 -9.72
N LYS A 97 -6.55 3.04 -9.69
CA LYS A 97 -6.54 1.82 -8.88
C LYS A 97 -6.68 2.07 -7.38
N ILE A 98 -6.10 3.16 -6.88
CA ILE A 98 -6.25 3.57 -5.48
C ILE A 98 -7.70 3.92 -5.20
N ARG A 99 -8.31 4.80 -6.02
CA ARG A 99 -9.71 5.22 -5.85
C ARG A 99 -10.70 4.06 -5.97
N GLU A 100 -10.46 3.11 -6.87
CA GLU A 100 -11.28 1.91 -7.04
C GLU A 100 -11.23 0.97 -5.83
N ARG A 101 -10.11 0.95 -5.09
CA ARG A 101 -9.88 0.00 -3.98
C ARG A 101 -10.00 0.63 -2.60
N ALA A 102 -9.90 1.95 -2.50
CA ALA A 102 -10.00 2.66 -1.24
C ALA A 102 -11.37 2.45 -0.61
N VAL A 103 -11.41 2.29 0.70
CA VAL A 103 -12.66 2.31 1.47
C VAL A 103 -13.26 3.71 1.43
N ALA A 104 -12.40 4.71 1.60
CA ALA A 104 -12.74 6.12 1.49
C ALA A 104 -11.50 6.90 1.08
N PHE A 105 -11.71 8.01 0.39
CA PHE A 105 -10.71 9.04 0.20
C PHE A 105 -11.39 10.40 0.12
N ALA A 106 -10.65 11.44 0.48
CA ALA A 106 -11.11 12.82 0.33
C ALA A 106 -9.94 13.75 0.05
N LEU A 107 -10.28 14.90 -0.52
CA LEU A 107 -9.35 15.96 -0.88
C LEU A 107 -9.69 17.20 -0.08
N GLY A 108 -8.66 17.82 0.48
CA GLY A 108 -8.74 19.10 1.16
C GLY A 108 -7.78 20.08 0.52
N ALA A 109 -8.11 21.37 0.53
CA ALA A 109 -7.25 22.40 -0.02
C ALA A 109 -7.28 23.65 0.85
N ALA A 110 -6.17 24.38 0.85
CA ALA A 110 -6.08 25.74 1.37
C ALA A 110 -5.62 26.68 0.24
N SER A 111 -6.42 27.71 -0.01
CA SER A 111 -6.21 28.70 -1.05
C SER A 111 -5.00 29.60 -0.78
N VAL A 112 -4.51 30.29 -1.81
CA VAL A 112 -3.43 31.31 -1.67
C VAL A 112 -3.79 32.34 -0.60
N ARG A 113 -5.05 32.80 -0.56
CA ARG A 113 -5.53 33.75 0.46
C ARG A 113 -5.43 33.19 1.88
N GLU A 114 -5.59 31.89 2.06
CA GLU A 114 -5.40 31.24 3.36
C GLU A 114 -3.91 31.10 3.66
N ILE A 115 -3.09 30.66 2.69
CA ILE A 115 -1.63 30.58 2.82
C ILE A 115 -1.04 31.93 3.29
N ASP A 116 -1.45 33.03 2.67
CA ASP A 116 -0.96 34.37 3.03
C ASP A 116 -1.36 34.78 4.45
N ARG A 117 -2.51 34.30 4.94
CA ARG A 117 -3.04 34.64 6.28
C ARG A 117 -2.42 33.80 7.39
N ILE A 118 -2.25 32.50 7.16
CA ILE A 118 -1.87 31.54 8.21
C ILE A 118 -0.50 30.90 7.99
N ASN A 119 0.25 31.32 6.97
CA ASN A 119 1.50 30.74 6.48
C ASN A 119 1.36 29.33 5.86
N ILE A 120 2.39 28.94 5.10
CA ILE A 120 2.37 27.69 4.33
C ILE A 120 2.33 26.43 5.21
N TYR A 121 2.89 26.47 6.41
CA TYR A 121 2.85 25.31 7.31
C TYR A 121 1.43 25.06 7.82
N GLN A 122 0.76 26.09 8.34
CA GLN A 122 -0.61 25.94 8.86
C GLN A 122 -1.62 25.70 7.74
N ALA A 123 -1.40 26.28 6.55
CA ALA A 123 -2.24 26.00 5.39
C ALA A 123 -2.18 24.52 4.97
N SER A 124 -1.02 23.87 5.05
CA SER A 124 -0.90 22.42 4.83
C SER A 124 -1.68 21.62 5.87
N VAL A 125 -1.55 21.98 7.15
CA VAL A 125 -2.31 21.33 8.24
C VAL A 125 -3.83 21.49 8.02
N LEU A 126 -4.27 22.70 7.63
CA LEU A 126 -5.68 22.98 7.32
C LEU A 126 -6.17 22.16 6.11
N ALA A 127 -5.36 22.04 5.06
CA ALA A 127 -5.70 21.21 3.91
C ALA A 127 -5.83 19.73 4.32
N MET A 128 -4.94 19.21 5.17
CA MET A 128 -5.00 17.84 5.69
C MET A 128 -6.22 17.60 6.58
N GLN A 129 -6.63 18.59 7.38
CA GLN A 129 -7.84 18.49 8.22
C GLN A 129 -9.14 18.51 7.40
N ARG A 130 -9.12 19.14 6.22
CA ARG A 130 -10.26 19.18 5.28
C ARG A 130 -10.38 17.92 4.43
N ALA A 131 -9.27 17.20 4.26
CA ALA A 131 -9.20 15.92 3.58
C ALA A 131 -9.69 14.81 4.52
#